data_AF-A0A4Q9KZ33-F1
#
_entry.id   AF-A0A4Q9KZ33-F1
#
_cell.length_a   1.000
_cell.length_b   1.000
_cell.length_c   1.000
_cell.angle_alpha   90.00
_cell.angle_beta   90.00
_cell.angle_gamma   90.00
#
_symmetry.space_group_name_H-M   'P 1'
#
loop_
_entity.id
_entity.type
_entity.pdbx_description
1 polymer ?
#
loop_
_entity_poly.entity_id
_entity_poly.type
_entity_poly.pdbx_seq_one_letter_code
_entity_poly.pdbx_strand_id
1 'polypeptide(L)'
;MSSTPSKTLSHDCFIKIVQKLCNKEYEEAINYILTLQKEYNDGLLEILHAYILTELERYTEAREIPITVPTTKGYYYYITSVFKNLNKTVEFKNYVKIFGKSEEDLYEACILNGDFKGSDEIGIKMLRKSKTFMIFSCLCHIIILKENKQEKILELLLKDEKVSLEVLYFFIKNDLLTETVQNKLFTFEELNMTYFFILKELFIKGYEINKFIEHGKSINEGIFRKSDTVNVFDFLLDYTDDWKIYQKAINENVILKP
;
A
#
# COMPACT_ATOMS: atom_id res chain seq x y z
N MET A 1 5.99 14.45 -51.47
CA MET A 1 5.54 14.56 -50.06
C MET A 1 6.80 14.70 -49.21
N SER A 2 7.08 15.90 -48.71
CA SER A 2 8.26 16.17 -47.88
C SER A 2 7.98 15.75 -46.44
N SER A 3 8.74 14.80 -45.94
CA SER A 3 8.78 14.45 -44.51
C SER A 3 9.39 15.63 -43.74
N THR A 4 8.55 16.40 -43.05
CA THR A 4 9.01 17.42 -42.10
C THR A 4 9.85 16.72 -41.04
N PRO A 5 11.11 17.13 -40.80
CA PRO A 5 11.92 16.51 -39.76
C PRO A 5 11.27 16.75 -38.40
N SER A 6 11.07 15.69 -37.61
CA SER A 6 10.51 15.80 -36.26
C SER A 6 11.46 16.66 -35.42
N LYS A 7 11.04 17.87 -35.07
CA LYS A 7 11.78 18.67 -34.10
C LYS A 7 11.59 18.03 -32.73
N THR A 8 12.69 17.76 -32.05
CA THR A 8 12.68 17.34 -30.64
C THR A 8 12.37 18.56 -29.77
N LEU A 9 11.60 18.37 -28.69
CA LEU A 9 11.32 19.44 -27.75
C LEU A 9 12.63 20.04 -27.17
N SER A 10 12.72 21.37 -27.14
CA SER A 10 13.88 22.04 -26.53
C SER A 10 13.86 21.92 -25.00
N HIS A 11 15.05 21.94 -24.38
CA HIS A 11 15.18 21.89 -22.92
C HIS A 11 14.45 23.05 -22.22
N ASP A 12 14.53 24.25 -22.78
CA ASP A 12 13.89 25.45 -22.23
C ASP A 12 12.35 25.35 -22.25
N CYS A 13 11.78 24.76 -23.31
CA CYS A 13 10.34 24.53 -23.38
C CYS A 13 9.89 23.53 -22.31
N PHE A 14 10.67 22.47 -22.08
CA PHE A 14 10.40 21.50 -21.01
C PHE A 14 10.46 22.14 -19.62
N ILE A 15 11.50 22.93 -19.32
CA ILE A 15 11.63 23.64 -18.03
C ILE A 15 10.40 24.51 -17.76
N LYS A 16 9.91 25.24 -18.76
CA LYS A 16 8.71 26.08 -18.62
C LYS A 16 7.48 25.26 -18.25
N ILE A 17 7.27 24.09 -18.86
CA ILE A 17 6.16 23.20 -18.49
C ILE A 17 6.30 22.77 -17.03
N VAL A 18 7.49 22.34 -16.61
CA VAL A 18 7.74 21.91 -15.22
C VAL A 18 7.52 23.05 -14.22
N GLN A 19 7.93 24.28 -14.54
CA GLN A 19 7.68 25.44 -13.67
C GLN A 19 6.19 25.68 -13.46
N LYS A 20 5.38 25.58 -14.53
CA LYS A 20 3.91 25.72 -14.43
C LYS A 20 3.30 24.62 -13.58
N LEU A 21 3.78 23.37 -13.72
CA LEU A 21 3.38 22.25 -12.87
C LEU A 21 3.70 22.50 -11.40
N CYS A 22 4.91 22.94 -11.08
CA CYS A 22 5.33 23.25 -9.71
C CYS A 22 4.49 24.36 -9.07
N ASN A 23 4.08 25.35 -9.87
CA ASN A 23 3.20 26.44 -9.44
C ASN A 23 1.71 26.08 -9.41
N LYS A 24 1.34 24.83 -9.78
CA LYS A 24 -0.04 24.38 -9.90
C LYS A 24 -0.88 25.16 -10.94
N GLU A 25 -0.21 25.76 -11.92
CA GLU A 25 -0.83 26.47 -13.05
C GLU A 25 -1.27 25.47 -14.15
N TYR A 26 -2.12 24.49 -13.79
CA TYR A 26 -2.39 23.33 -14.65
C TYR A 26 -3.03 23.68 -16.00
N GLU A 27 -4.02 24.58 -16.01
CA GLU A 27 -4.68 25.00 -17.25
C GLU A 27 -3.74 25.80 -18.17
N GLU A 28 -2.86 26.63 -17.61
CA GLU A 28 -1.83 27.32 -18.39
C GLU A 28 -0.79 26.35 -18.95
N ALA A 29 -0.42 25.32 -18.17
CA ALA A 29 0.47 24.26 -18.64
C ALA A 29 -0.16 23.48 -19.80
N ILE A 30 -1.44 23.13 -19.73
CA ILE A 30 -2.18 22.47 -20.83
C ILE A 30 -2.15 23.36 -22.08
N ASN A 31 -2.54 24.63 -21.97
CA ASN A 31 -2.57 25.56 -23.11
C ASN A 31 -1.19 25.71 -23.77
N TYR A 32 -0.13 25.76 -22.96
CA TYR A 32 1.24 25.83 -23.46
C TYR A 32 1.64 24.53 -24.17
N ILE A 33 1.33 23.35 -23.61
CA ILE A 33 1.59 22.05 -24.24
C ILE A 33 0.85 21.92 -25.58
N LEU A 34 -0.43 22.29 -25.63
CA LEU A 34 -1.22 22.27 -26.88
C LEU A 34 -0.64 23.16 -27.97
N THR A 35 -0.02 24.28 -27.57
CA THR A 35 0.70 25.16 -28.52
C THR A 35 1.94 24.45 -29.05
N LEU A 36 2.73 23.83 -28.18
CA LEU A 36 3.93 23.10 -28.57
C LEU A 36 3.62 21.87 -29.44
N GLN A 37 2.53 21.15 -29.18
CA GLN A 37 2.15 19.97 -29.99
C GLN A 37 1.84 20.30 -31.46
N LYS A 38 1.57 21.58 -31.79
CA LYS A 38 1.44 22.02 -33.19
C LYS A 38 2.79 22.08 -33.92
N GLU A 39 3.88 22.25 -33.18
CA GLU A 39 5.23 22.45 -33.70
C GLU A 39 6.15 21.23 -33.52
N TYR A 40 5.89 20.45 -32.48
CA TYR A 40 6.70 19.31 -32.06
C TYR A 40 5.83 18.05 -32.03
N ASN A 41 6.26 17.01 -32.73
CA ASN A 41 5.68 15.67 -32.61
C ASN A 41 6.52 14.87 -31.61
N ASP A 42 6.27 15.09 -30.32
CA ASP A 42 7.07 14.54 -29.22
C ASP A 42 6.16 13.84 -28.20
N GLY A 43 6.34 12.54 -28.04
CA GLY A 43 5.55 11.72 -27.10
C GLY A 43 5.68 12.16 -25.64
N LEU A 44 6.72 12.93 -25.31
CA LEU A 44 6.82 13.55 -23.98
C LEU A 44 5.71 14.58 -23.74
N LEU A 45 5.35 15.38 -24.76
CA LEU A 45 4.27 16.36 -24.63
C LEU A 45 2.93 15.67 -24.43
N GLU A 46 2.69 14.55 -25.12
CA GLU A 46 1.51 13.70 -24.94
C GLU A 46 1.42 13.16 -23.51
N ILE A 47 2.54 12.64 -22.97
CA ILE A 47 2.60 12.15 -21.59
C ILE A 47 2.37 13.27 -20.57
N LEU A 48 3.01 14.44 -20.74
CA LEU A 48 2.84 15.55 -19.81
C LEU A 48 1.41 16.10 -19.83
N HIS A 49 0.79 16.14 -21.02
CA HIS A 49 -0.61 16.52 -21.16
C HIS A 49 -1.53 15.53 -20.45
N ALA A 50 -1.36 14.23 -20.69
CA ALA A 50 -2.14 13.19 -20.03
C ALA A 50 -1.93 13.20 -18.51
N TYR A 51 -0.69 13.43 -18.05
CA TYR A 51 -0.36 13.55 -16.63
C TYR A 51 -1.18 14.66 -15.96
N ILE A 52 -1.14 15.88 -16.51
CA ILE A 52 -1.89 17.01 -15.95
C ILE A 52 -3.38 16.71 -15.88
N LEU A 53 -3.95 16.15 -16.95
CA LEU A 53 -5.37 15.79 -16.96
C LEU A 53 -5.69 14.75 -15.89
N THR A 54 -4.81 13.78 -15.63
CA THR A 54 -5.02 12.82 -14.53
C THR A 54 -4.91 13.45 -13.14
N GLU A 55 -4.05 14.44 -12.94
CA GLU A 55 -3.95 15.20 -11.69
C GLU A 55 -5.20 16.07 -11.44
N LEU A 56 -5.86 16.50 -12.52
CA LEU A 56 -7.15 17.21 -12.47
C LEU A 56 -8.37 16.27 -12.45
N GLU A 57 -8.17 14.97 -12.33
CA GLU A 57 -9.23 13.94 -12.37
C GLU A 57 -10.04 13.90 -13.68
N ARG A 58 -9.52 14.51 -14.77
CA ARG A 58 -10.12 14.55 -16.11
C ARG A 58 -9.77 13.29 -16.91
N TYR A 59 -10.11 12.12 -16.36
CA TYR A 59 -9.66 10.82 -16.89
C TYR A 59 -10.16 10.50 -18.30
N THR A 60 -11.38 10.93 -18.67
CA THR A 60 -11.94 10.68 -20.01
C THR A 60 -11.10 11.36 -21.08
N GLU A 61 -10.77 12.63 -20.89
CA GLU A 61 -9.94 13.40 -21.81
C GLU A 61 -8.51 12.85 -21.86
N ALA A 62 -7.95 12.48 -20.71
CA ALA A 62 -6.63 11.87 -20.63
C ALA A 62 -6.53 10.54 -21.41
N ARG A 63 -7.62 9.78 -21.52
CA ARG A 63 -7.66 8.52 -22.29
C ARG A 63 -7.64 8.75 -23.80
N GLU A 64 -8.13 9.89 -24.27
CA GLU A 64 -8.19 10.23 -25.70
C GLU A 64 -6.83 10.66 -26.25
N ILE A 65 -5.88 11.03 -25.39
CA ILE A 65 -4.53 11.40 -25.81
C ILE A 65 -3.82 10.17 -26.40
N PRO A 66 -3.30 10.26 -27.64
CA PRO A 66 -2.55 9.18 -28.26
C PRO A 66 -1.18 9.11 -27.60
N ILE A 67 -1.02 8.26 -26.59
CA ILE A 67 0.25 8.15 -25.85
C ILE A 67 1.27 7.38 -26.68
N THR A 68 2.28 8.09 -27.18
CA THR A 68 3.50 7.48 -27.74
C THR A 68 4.54 7.36 -26.63
N VAL A 69 4.80 6.13 -26.17
CA VAL A 69 5.67 5.89 -25.01
C VAL A 69 7.11 6.30 -25.34
N PRO A 70 7.70 7.30 -24.66
CA PRO A 70 9.08 7.67 -24.88
C PRO A 70 10.02 6.50 -24.51
N THR A 71 10.99 6.19 -25.36
CA THR A 71 12.01 5.16 -25.11
C THR A 71 13.10 5.61 -24.14
N THR A 72 12.91 6.75 -23.47
CA THR A 72 13.91 7.39 -22.63
C THR A 72 13.58 7.26 -21.15
N LYS A 73 14.62 7.10 -20.34
CA LYS A 73 14.54 6.88 -18.88
C LYS A 73 14.26 8.15 -18.08
N GLY A 74 14.40 9.33 -18.69
CA GLY A 74 14.35 10.63 -18.01
C GLY A 74 12.99 10.99 -17.43
N TYR A 75 11.91 10.38 -17.92
CA TYR A 75 10.52 10.78 -17.64
C TYR A 75 9.71 9.67 -16.96
N TYR A 76 10.41 8.73 -16.33
CA TYR A 76 9.84 7.53 -15.74
C TYR A 76 8.64 7.80 -14.83
N TYR A 77 8.74 8.80 -13.95
CA TYR A 77 7.68 9.18 -13.01
C TYR A 77 6.38 9.54 -13.74
N TYR A 78 6.41 10.50 -14.67
CA TYR A 78 5.22 10.94 -15.40
C TYR A 78 4.56 9.81 -16.19
N ILE A 79 5.38 8.99 -16.87
CA ILE A 79 4.87 7.88 -17.69
C ILE A 79 4.17 6.84 -16.81
N THR A 80 4.82 6.43 -15.72
CA THR A 80 4.25 5.45 -14.80
C THR A 80 2.99 5.96 -14.09
N SER A 81 2.96 7.23 -13.66
CA SER A 81 1.76 7.83 -13.07
C SER A 81 0.58 7.84 -14.04
N VAL A 82 0.79 8.24 -15.31
CA VAL A 82 -0.26 8.21 -16.33
C VAL A 82 -0.79 6.80 -16.55
N PHE A 83 0.09 5.80 -16.68
CA PHE A 83 -0.39 4.42 -16.86
C PHE A 83 -1.18 3.89 -15.66
N LYS A 84 -0.75 4.19 -14.44
CA LYS A 84 -1.48 3.80 -13.21
C LYS A 84 -2.85 4.49 -13.17
N ASN A 85 -2.88 5.80 -13.31
CA ASN A 85 -4.11 6.60 -13.22
C ASN A 85 -5.13 6.24 -14.31
N LEU A 86 -4.66 5.85 -15.50
CA LEU A 86 -5.53 5.44 -16.61
C LEU A 86 -5.83 3.94 -16.64
N ASN A 87 -5.35 3.16 -15.67
CA ASN A 87 -5.46 1.70 -15.61
C ASN A 87 -4.88 0.99 -16.84
N LYS A 88 -3.79 1.51 -17.41
CA LYS A 88 -3.02 0.91 -18.52
C LYS A 88 -1.95 -0.04 -17.98
N THR A 89 -2.40 -1.10 -17.31
CA THR A 89 -1.54 -1.98 -16.50
C THR A 89 -0.52 -2.76 -17.34
N VAL A 90 -0.89 -3.17 -18.56
CA VAL A 90 -0.01 -3.90 -19.49
C VAL A 90 1.15 -3.02 -19.95
N GLU A 91 0.84 -1.78 -20.35
CA GLU A 91 1.82 -0.77 -20.75
C GLU A 91 2.75 -0.41 -19.59
N PHE A 92 2.19 -0.27 -18.38
CA PHE A 92 2.98 -0.09 -17.16
C PHE A 92 3.99 -1.23 -16.97
N LYS A 93 3.55 -2.49 -17.03
CA LYS A 93 4.46 -3.65 -16.88
C LYS A 93 5.57 -3.67 -17.91
N ASN A 94 5.23 -3.45 -19.18
CA ASN A 94 6.22 -3.44 -20.26
C ASN A 94 7.25 -2.32 -20.07
N TYR A 95 6.81 -1.13 -19.68
CA TYR A 95 7.68 0.01 -19.45
C TYR A 95 8.59 -0.21 -18.23
N VAL A 96 8.04 -0.67 -17.10
CA VAL A 96 8.79 -0.99 -15.88
C VAL A 96 9.79 -2.12 -16.12
N LYS A 97 9.46 -3.15 -16.90
CA LYS A 97 10.40 -4.23 -17.24
C LYS A 97 11.65 -3.74 -17.96
N ILE A 98 11.53 -2.69 -18.77
CA ILE A 98 12.64 -2.13 -19.55
C ILE A 98 13.41 -1.05 -18.75
N PHE A 99 12.68 -0.17 -18.06
CA PHE A 99 13.26 1.04 -17.47
C PHE A 99 13.24 1.10 -15.94
N GLY A 100 12.49 0.19 -15.31
CA GLY A 100 12.32 0.10 -13.86
C GLY A 100 13.66 0.02 -13.15
N LYS A 101 13.82 0.87 -12.13
CA LYS A 101 15.07 0.98 -11.36
C LYS A 101 15.02 0.22 -10.05
N SER A 102 13.82 -0.06 -9.55
CA SER A 102 13.58 -0.59 -8.21
C SER A 102 12.85 -1.93 -8.30
N GLU A 103 13.05 -2.78 -7.29
CA GLU A 103 12.27 -4.01 -7.17
C GLU A 103 10.82 -3.68 -6.81
N GLU A 104 10.60 -2.54 -6.15
CA GLU A 104 9.31 -1.95 -5.82
C GLU A 104 8.44 -1.72 -7.08
N ASP A 105 9.02 -1.12 -8.12
CA ASP A 105 8.27 -0.84 -9.35
C ASP A 105 7.87 -2.13 -10.07
N LEU A 106 8.81 -3.10 -10.14
CA LEU A 106 8.57 -4.42 -10.73
C LEU A 106 7.51 -5.18 -9.95
N TYR A 107 7.56 -5.09 -8.62
CA TYR A 107 6.60 -5.69 -7.72
C TYR A 107 5.20 -5.09 -7.93
N GLU A 108 5.08 -3.77 -7.95
CA GLU A 108 3.81 -3.06 -8.21
C GLU A 108 3.25 -3.42 -9.59
N ALA A 109 4.12 -3.52 -10.62
CA ALA A 109 3.71 -3.93 -11.96
C ALA A 109 3.13 -5.34 -12.00
N CYS A 110 3.70 -6.28 -11.24
CA CYS A 110 3.16 -7.62 -11.11
C CYS A 110 1.77 -7.60 -10.46
N ILE A 111 1.58 -6.85 -9.37
CA ILE A 111 0.29 -6.73 -8.68
C ILE A 111 -0.79 -6.13 -9.58
N LEU A 112 -0.51 -4.99 -10.22
CA LEU A 112 -1.50 -4.31 -11.06
C LEU A 112 -1.92 -5.12 -12.30
N ASN A 113 -1.11 -6.10 -12.71
CA ASN A 113 -1.44 -7.00 -13.82
C ASN A 113 -1.97 -8.37 -13.39
N GLY A 114 -2.16 -8.59 -12.09
CA GLY A 114 -2.58 -9.90 -11.56
C GLY A 114 -1.53 -11.01 -11.74
N ASP A 115 -0.26 -10.66 -11.97
CA ASP A 115 0.86 -11.60 -12.05
C ASP A 115 1.39 -11.90 -10.64
N PHE A 116 0.59 -12.61 -9.85
CA PHE A 116 0.90 -12.86 -8.44
C PHE A 116 2.16 -13.69 -8.27
N LYS A 117 2.34 -14.76 -9.05
CA LYS A 117 3.58 -15.55 -9.00
C LYS A 117 4.84 -14.69 -9.21
N GLY A 118 4.81 -13.77 -10.18
CA GLY A 118 5.89 -12.81 -10.37
C GLY A 118 6.07 -11.85 -9.19
N SER A 119 4.96 -11.39 -8.59
CA SER A 119 4.99 -10.56 -7.39
C SER A 119 5.63 -11.28 -6.20
N ASP A 120 5.43 -12.60 -6.07
CA ASP A 120 5.96 -13.41 -4.96
C ASP A 120 7.47 -13.54 -5.08
N GLU A 121 7.95 -13.86 -6.28
CA GLU A 121 9.37 -14.00 -6.56
C GLU A 121 10.11 -12.68 -6.30
N ILE A 122 9.51 -11.54 -6.65
CA ILE A 122 10.09 -10.22 -6.39
C ILE A 122 9.98 -9.86 -4.91
N GLY A 123 8.82 -10.11 -4.28
CA GLY A 123 8.59 -9.88 -2.85
C GLY A 123 9.59 -10.62 -1.97
N ILE A 124 9.88 -11.89 -2.27
CA ILE A 124 10.91 -12.69 -1.57
C ILE A 124 12.31 -12.09 -1.76
N LYS A 125 12.65 -11.58 -2.95
CA LYS A 125 13.94 -10.90 -3.20
C LYS A 125 14.06 -9.61 -2.39
N MET A 126 13.00 -8.82 -2.34
CA MET A 126 12.93 -7.59 -1.56
C MET A 126 13.02 -7.86 -0.06
N LEU A 127 12.43 -8.96 0.42
CA LEU A 127 12.49 -9.41 1.81
C LEU A 127 13.92 -9.68 2.27
N ARG A 128 14.73 -10.32 1.42
CA ARG A 128 16.16 -10.53 1.69
C ARG A 128 16.96 -9.22 1.79
N LYS A 129 16.40 -8.10 1.34
CA LYS A 129 17.00 -6.76 1.38
C LYS A 129 16.34 -5.84 2.43
N SER A 130 15.48 -6.36 3.29
CA SER A 130 14.81 -5.63 4.40
C SER A 130 14.03 -4.38 3.95
N LYS A 131 13.25 -4.50 2.86
CA LYS A 131 12.40 -3.42 2.34
C LYS A 131 10.92 -3.59 2.77
N THR A 132 10.29 -2.49 3.20
CA THR A 132 8.96 -2.38 3.84
C THR A 132 7.75 -2.96 3.05
N PHE A 133 7.90 -3.31 1.77
CA PHE A 133 6.80 -3.72 0.88
C PHE A 133 6.21 -5.13 1.14
N MET A 134 6.76 -5.90 2.09
CA MET A 134 6.34 -7.27 2.38
C MET A 134 4.87 -7.41 2.82
N ILE A 135 4.32 -6.39 3.48
CA ILE A 135 2.90 -6.36 3.90
C ILE A 135 1.98 -6.39 2.68
N PHE A 136 2.33 -5.65 1.63
CA PHE A 136 1.58 -5.61 0.36
C PHE A 136 1.61 -6.95 -0.38
N SER A 137 2.71 -7.71 -0.29
CA SER A 137 2.78 -9.07 -0.88
C SER A 137 1.92 -10.04 -0.15
N CYS A 138 1.98 -10.06 1.18
CA CYS A 138 1.04 -10.84 1.96
C CYS A 138 -0.41 -10.45 1.61
N LEU A 139 -0.75 -9.15 1.66
CA LEU A 139 -2.07 -8.59 1.31
C LEU A 139 -2.64 -9.13 -0.02
N CYS A 140 -1.84 -9.08 -1.09
CA CYS A 140 -2.29 -9.50 -2.42
C CYS A 140 -2.59 -11.01 -2.47
N HIS A 141 -1.77 -11.84 -1.83
CA HIS A 141 -2.05 -13.27 -1.72
C HIS A 141 -3.33 -13.57 -0.94
N ILE A 142 -3.52 -12.89 0.18
CA ILE A 142 -4.64 -13.10 1.10
C ILE A 142 -5.96 -12.76 0.41
N ILE A 143 -6.03 -11.57 -0.18
CA ILE A 143 -7.26 -11.01 -0.73
C ILE A 143 -7.62 -11.69 -2.06
N ILE A 144 -6.63 -11.97 -2.91
CA ILE A 144 -6.89 -12.34 -4.30
C ILE A 144 -6.82 -13.85 -4.53
N LEU A 145 -5.87 -14.56 -3.91
CA LEU A 145 -5.68 -15.98 -4.19
C LEU A 145 -6.50 -16.88 -3.27
N LYS A 146 -6.94 -16.41 -2.09
CA LYS A 146 -7.56 -17.24 -1.04
C LYS A 146 -6.77 -18.55 -0.78
N GLU A 147 -5.48 -18.55 -1.06
CA GLU A 147 -4.65 -19.75 -0.98
C GLU A 147 -3.98 -19.86 0.39
N ASN A 148 -3.93 -21.08 0.91
CA ASN A 148 -3.40 -21.45 2.23
C ASN A 148 -1.86 -21.42 2.35
N LYS A 149 -1.11 -21.02 1.32
CA LYS A 149 0.37 -21.07 1.33
C LYS A 149 1.03 -19.83 1.93
N GLN A 150 0.38 -19.21 2.91
CA GLN A 150 0.82 -17.95 3.51
C GLN A 150 1.85 -18.14 4.62
N GLU A 151 1.86 -19.30 5.29
CA GLU A 151 2.71 -19.55 6.46
C GLU A 151 4.20 -19.27 6.21
N LYS A 152 4.77 -19.71 5.09
CA LYS A 152 6.20 -19.49 4.81
C LYS A 152 6.55 -18.02 4.60
N ILE A 153 5.67 -17.27 3.94
CA ILE A 153 5.89 -15.83 3.70
C ILE A 153 5.68 -15.06 5.01
N LEU A 154 4.64 -15.42 5.77
CA LEU A 154 4.39 -14.88 7.11
C LEU A 154 5.57 -15.14 8.05
N GLU A 155 6.10 -16.37 8.11
CA GLU A 155 7.28 -16.70 8.92
C GLU A 155 8.49 -15.87 8.54
N LEU A 156 8.74 -15.68 7.24
CA LEU A 156 9.84 -14.84 6.77
C LEU A 156 9.65 -13.37 7.15
N LEU A 157 8.41 -12.86 7.07
CA LEU A 157 8.08 -11.49 7.46
C LEU A 157 8.24 -11.28 8.96
N LEU A 158 7.72 -12.19 9.78
CA LEU A 158 7.73 -12.07 11.23
C LEU A 158 9.13 -12.21 11.84
N LYS A 159 10.10 -12.73 11.08
CA LYS A 159 11.53 -12.69 11.46
C LYS A 159 12.14 -11.29 11.38
N ASP A 160 11.54 -10.36 10.64
CA ASP A 160 12.04 -8.98 10.58
C ASP A 160 11.69 -8.23 11.88
N GLU A 161 12.66 -7.49 12.41
CA GLU A 161 12.50 -6.67 13.62
C GLU A 161 11.61 -5.45 13.38
N LYS A 162 11.46 -5.00 12.12
CA LYS A 162 10.69 -3.81 11.75
C LYS A 162 9.19 -4.04 11.59
N VAL A 163 8.70 -5.26 11.85
CA VAL A 163 7.26 -5.54 11.80
C VAL A 163 6.56 -4.75 12.90
N SER A 164 5.60 -3.89 12.55
CA SER A 164 4.84 -3.11 13.51
C SER A 164 3.57 -3.82 13.99
N LEU A 165 2.95 -3.33 15.06
CA LEU A 165 1.68 -3.83 15.57
C LEU A 165 0.55 -3.68 14.53
N GLU A 166 0.57 -2.64 13.70
CA GLU A 166 -0.42 -2.42 12.64
C GLU A 166 -0.41 -3.53 11.59
N VAL A 167 0.78 -4.06 11.29
CA VAL A 167 0.94 -5.21 10.39
C VAL A 167 0.31 -6.46 10.99
N LEU A 168 0.58 -6.72 12.27
CA LEU A 168 -0.01 -7.87 12.95
C LEU A 168 -1.51 -7.75 13.07
N TYR A 169 -2.03 -6.57 13.44
CA TYR A 169 -3.45 -6.30 13.46
C TYR A 169 -4.10 -6.60 12.11
N PHE A 170 -3.47 -6.18 11.02
CA PHE A 170 -3.93 -6.50 9.67
C PHE A 170 -4.04 -8.01 9.44
N PHE A 171 -3.02 -8.80 9.78
CA PHE A 171 -3.07 -10.26 9.61
C PHE A 171 -4.16 -10.93 10.45
N ILE A 172 -4.30 -10.53 11.71
CA ILE A 172 -5.31 -11.07 12.62
C ILE A 172 -6.71 -10.77 12.10
N LYS A 173 -6.96 -9.53 11.68
CA LYS A 173 -8.26 -9.10 11.14
C LYS A 173 -8.67 -9.92 9.91
N ASN A 174 -7.71 -10.37 9.09
CA ASN A 174 -7.95 -11.14 7.86
C ASN A 174 -7.79 -12.67 8.05
N ASP A 175 -7.97 -13.18 9.27
CA ASP A 175 -8.00 -14.63 9.58
C ASP A 175 -6.66 -15.37 9.39
N LEU A 176 -5.54 -14.67 9.58
CA LEU A 176 -4.19 -15.24 9.39
C LEU A 176 -3.47 -15.44 10.71
N LEU A 177 -4.23 -15.81 11.74
CA LEU A 177 -3.67 -16.04 13.05
C LEU A 177 -2.96 -17.38 13.10
N THR A 178 -1.68 -17.39 12.74
CA THR A 178 -0.78 -18.53 12.95
C THR A 178 -0.12 -18.45 14.33
N GLU A 179 0.46 -19.56 14.79
CA GLU A 179 1.26 -19.58 16.02
C GLU A 179 2.43 -18.57 15.92
N THR A 180 3.02 -18.42 14.74
CA THR A 180 4.09 -17.44 14.49
C THR A 180 3.60 -16.01 14.70
N VAL A 181 2.41 -15.65 14.22
CA VAL A 181 1.81 -14.32 14.42
C VAL A 181 1.56 -14.07 15.90
N GLN A 182 1.04 -15.06 16.62
CA GLN A 182 0.84 -14.98 18.07
C GLN A 182 2.17 -14.79 18.82
N ASN A 183 3.18 -15.60 18.49
CA ASN A 183 4.48 -15.53 19.15
C ASN A 183 5.18 -14.19 18.91
N LYS A 184 4.99 -13.58 17.73
CA LYS A 184 5.54 -12.25 17.44
C LYS A 184 4.94 -11.15 18.33
N LEU A 185 3.68 -11.25 18.76
CA LEU A 185 3.08 -10.26 19.67
C LEU A 185 3.84 -10.17 21.00
N PHE A 186 4.42 -11.27 21.47
CA PHE A 186 5.21 -11.31 22.71
C PHE A 186 6.59 -10.68 22.56
N THR A 187 7.02 -10.27 21.36
CA THR A 187 8.34 -9.66 21.16
C THR A 187 8.31 -8.13 21.14
N PHE A 188 7.14 -7.50 21.20
CA PHE A 188 7.04 -6.04 21.26
C PHE A 188 7.33 -5.55 22.66
N GLU A 189 8.20 -4.53 22.77
CA GLU A 189 8.58 -3.89 24.02
C GLU A 189 7.82 -2.57 24.26
N GLU A 190 7.10 -2.06 23.25
CA GLU A 190 6.24 -0.89 23.36
C GLU A 190 4.86 -1.22 22.79
N LEU A 191 3.82 -0.86 23.55
CA LEU A 191 2.44 -1.14 23.20
C LEU A 191 1.68 0.16 22.98
N ASN A 192 0.93 0.24 21.87
CA ASN A 192 0.11 1.38 21.50
C ASN A 192 -1.38 0.97 21.40
N MET A 193 -2.25 1.90 20.99
CA MET A 193 -3.69 1.62 20.81
C MET A 193 -3.98 0.41 19.90
N THR A 194 -3.12 0.17 18.90
CA THR A 194 -3.24 -0.98 17.99
C THR A 194 -3.16 -2.31 18.74
N TYR A 195 -2.41 -2.39 19.84
CA TYR A 195 -2.36 -3.59 20.67
C TYR A 195 -3.73 -3.95 21.27
N PHE A 196 -4.48 -2.97 21.78
CA PHE A 196 -5.82 -3.22 22.33
C PHE A 196 -6.80 -3.67 21.25
N PHE A 197 -6.69 -3.12 20.04
CA PHE A 197 -7.47 -3.60 18.90
C PHE A 197 -7.11 -5.03 18.50
N ILE A 198 -5.84 -5.42 18.60
CA ILE A 198 -5.41 -6.82 18.41
C ILE A 198 -6.07 -7.72 19.46
N LEU A 199 -5.99 -7.37 20.75
CA LEU A 199 -6.59 -8.15 21.83
C LEU A 199 -8.10 -8.31 21.63
N LYS A 200 -8.79 -7.23 21.25
CA LYS A 200 -10.21 -7.27 20.90
C LYS A 200 -10.51 -8.26 19.78
N GLU A 201 -9.79 -8.19 18.66
CA GLU A 201 -10.05 -9.08 17.52
C GLU A 201 -9.79 -10.55 17.88
N LEU A 202 -8.70 -10.82 18.62
CA LEU A 202 -8.42 -12.16 19.15
C LEU A 202 -9.56 -12.66 20.04
N PHE A 203 -10.03 -11.83 20.96
CA PHE A 203 -11.12 -12.16 21.87
C PHE A 203 -12.44 -12.42 21.13
N ILE A 204 -12.80 -11.58 20.16
CA ILE A 204 -14.00 -11.76 19.33
C ILE A 204 -13.94 -13.09 18.58
N LYS A 205 -12.77 -13.44 18.02
CA LYS A 205 -12.53 -14.71 17.33
C LYS A 205 -12.46 -15.92 18.28
N GLY A 206 -12.55 -15.72 19.60
CA GLY A 206 -12.63 -16.79 20.60
C GLY A 206 -11.28 -17.26 21.13
N TYR A 207 -10.20 -16.52 20.90
CA TYR A 207 -8.89 -16.85 21.46
C TYR A 207 -8.78 -16.42 22.92
N GLU A 208 -8.05 -17.20 23.71
CA GLU A 208 -7.69 -16.83 25.08
C GLU A 208 -6.66 -15.69 25.06
N ILE A 209 -7.06 -14.51 25.57
CA ILE A 209 -6.21 -13.32 25.52
C ILE A 209 -5.47 -13.00 26.82
N ASN A 210 -5.74 -13.73 27.92
CA ASN A 210 -5.13 -13.48 29.23
C ASN A 210 -3.60 -13.48 29.19
N LYS A 211 -3.00 -14.41 28.45
CA LYS A 211 -1.54 -14.46 28.25
C LYS A 211 -0.97 -13.17 27.62
N PHE A 212 -1.69 -12.55 26.69
CA PHE A 212 -1.26 -11.31 26.04
C PHE A 212 -1.51 -10.09 26.95
N ILE A 213 -2.55 -10.13 27.79
CA ILE A 213 -2.78 -9.09 28.81
C ILE A 213 -1.65 -9.13 29.84
N GLU A 214 -1.26 -10.31 30.32
CA GLU A 214 -0.13 -10.47 31.27
C GLU A 214 1.21 -10.01 30.65
N HIS A 215 1.44 -10.30 29.37
CA HIS A 215 2.57 -9.71 28.63
C HIS A 215 2.48 -8.18 28.56
N GLY A 216 1.30 -7.62 28.34
CA GLY A 216 1.12 -6.17 28.35
C GLY A 216 1.42 -5.53 29.70
N LYS A 217 1.04 -6.19 30.80
CA LYS A 217 1.36 -5.77 32.17
C LYS A 217 2.87 -5.72 32.43
N SER A 218 3.64 -6.70 31.94
CA SER A 218 5.09 -6.72 32.16
C SER A 218 5.82 -5.59 31.43
N ILE A 219 5.22 -5.04 30.38
CA ILE A 219 5.77 -3.93 29.60
C ILE A 219 5.38 -2.57 30.19
N ASN A 220 4.10 -2.38 30.53
CA ASN A 220 3.60 -1.08 30.96
C ASN A 220 2.50 -1.18 32.03
N GLU A 221 2.93 -1.29 33.29
CA GLU A 221 2.05 -1.31 34.47
C GLU A 221 1.19 -0.03 34.62
N GLY A 222 1.56 1.07 33.95
CA GLY A 222 0.78 2.31 33.97
C GLY A 222 -0.47 2.26 33.10
N ILE A 223 -0.48 1.40 32.08
CA ILE A 223 -1.62 1.23 31.17
C ILE A 223 -2.47 0.02 31.58
N PHE A 224 -1.88 -1.06 32.07
CA PHE A 224 -2.60 -2.28 32.46
C PHE A 224 -2.78 -2.37 33.98
N ARG A 225 -4.02 -2.48 34.46
CA ARG A 225 -4.35 -2.65 35.87
C ARG A 225 -4.27 -4.11 36.27
N LYS A 226 -4.01 -4.36 37.57
CA LYS A 226 -3.97 -5.74 38.13
C LYS A 226 -5.28 -6.51 37.91
N SER A 227 -6.42 -5.82 37.88
CA SER A 227 -7.76 -6.40 37.70
C SER A 227 -8.10 -6.81 36.26
N ASP A 228 -7.28 -6.46 35.27
CA ASP A 228 -7.66 -6.55 33.85
C ASP A 228 -7.76 -7.99 33.34
N THR A 229 -7.15 -8.95 34.04
CA THR A 229 -7.32 -10.39 33.74
C THR A 229 -8.52 -11.03 34.44
N VAL A 230 -9.16 -10.31 35.37
CA VAL A 230 -10.34 -10.80 36.11
C VAL A 230 -11.63 -10.51 35.35
N ASN A 231 -11.72 -9.34 34.69
CA ASN A 231 -12.83 -9.02 33.80
C ASN A 231 -12.33 -8.50 32.45
N VAL A 232 -12.08 -9.44 31.53
CA VAL A 232 -11.57 -9.17 30.18
C VAL A 232 -12.55 -8.32 29.37
N PHE A 233 -13.86 -8.44 29.62
CA PHE A 233 -14.86 -7.61 28.94
C PHE A 233 -14.73 -6.14 29.31
N ASP A 234 -14.73 -5.83 30.62
CA ASP A 234 -14.53 -4.45 31.10
C ASP A 234 -13.21 -3.89 30.60
N PHE A 235 -12.13 -4.68 30.67
CA PHE A 235 -10.82 -4.29 30.15
C PHE A 235 -10.91 -3.90 28.67
N LEU A 236 -11.44 -4.75 27.80
CA LEU A 236 -11.51 -4.42 26.38
C LEU A 236 -12.40 -3.21 26.09
N LEU A 237 -13.48 -3.03 26.85
CA LEU A 237 -14.39 -1.89 26.71
C LEU A 237 -13.73 -0.57 27.12
N ASP A 238 -12.97 -0.56 28.22
CA ASP A 238 -12.22 0.62 28.69
C ASP A 238 -11.29 1.21 27.60
N TYR A 239 -10.76 0.38 26.69
CA TYR A 239 -9.83 0.82 25.64
C TYR A 239 -10.40 0.87 24.22
N THR A 240 -11.51 0.19 23.94
CA THR A 240 -12.03 0.08 22.56
C THR A 240 -13.46 0.54 22.35
N ASP A 241 -14.28 0.55 23.41
CA ASP A 241 -15.71 0.89 23.38
C ASP A 241 -16.45 0.31 22.15
N ASP A 242 -16.30 -0.99 21.91
CA ASP A 242 -16.77 -1.65 20.69
C ASP A 242 -18.06 -2.46 20.90
N TRP A 243 -19.08 -2.20 20.07
CA TRP A 243 -20.37 -2.90 20.08
C TRP A 243 -20.25 -4.43 20.03
N LYS A 244 -19.26 -4.98 19.33
CA LYS A 244 -19.07 -6.44 19.24
C LYS A 244 -18.72 -7.05 20.60
N ILE A 245 -18.04 -6.31 21.47
CA ILE A 245 -17.73 -6.78 22.83
C ILE A 245 -19.00 -6.78 23.67
N TYR A 246 -19.80 -5.69 23.62
CA TYR A 246 -21.11 -5.64 24.29
C TYR A 246 -22.03 -6.77 23.84
N GLN A 247 -22.11 -7.02 22.54
CA GLN A 247 -22.91 -8.11 21.99
C GLN A 247 -22.45 -9.49 22.50
N LYS A 248 -21.14 -9.72 22.55
CA LYS A 248 -20.57 -10.95 23.10
C LYS A 248 -20.87 -11.09 24.59
N ALA A 249 -20.75 -10.02 25.38
CA ALA A 249 -21.08 -10.02 26.80
C ALA A 249 -22.55 -10.38 27.06
N ILE A 250 -23.46 -9.82 26.26
CA ILE A 250 -24.90 -10.13 26.31
C ILE A 250 -25.13 -11.61 26.00
N ASN A 251 -24.51 -12.14 24.93
CA ASN A 251 -24.66 -13.54 24.54
C ASN A 251 -24.12 -14.50 25.61
N GLU A 252 -23.07 -14.10 26.34
CA GLU A 252 -22.46 -14.88 27.42
C GLU A 252 -23.08 -14.61 28.81
N ASN A 253 -24.12 -13.77 28.88
CA ASN A 253 -24.79 -13.34 30.13
C ASN A 253 -23.81 -12.75 31.18
N VAL A 254 -22.83 -11.97 30.73
CA VAL A 254 -21.85 -11.30 31.59
C VAL A 254 -22.40 -9.95 32.04
N ILE A 255 -22.34 -9.70 33.35
CA ILE A 255 -22.67 -8.39 33.93
C ILE A 255 -21.45 -7.48 33.79
N LEU A 256 -21.56 -6.47 32.94
CA LEU A 256 -20.54 -5.44 32.76
C LEU A 256 -20.61 -4.42 33.91
N LYS A 257 -19.47 -3.82 34.24
CA LYS A 257 -19.49 -2.69 35.16
C LYS A 257 -20.21 -1.49 34.53
N PRO A 258 -20.96 -0.72 35.34
CA PRO A 258 -21.55 0.53 34.89
C PRO A 258 -20.50 1.60 34.59
#